data_AF-A0A852WPP6-F1
#
_entry.id   AF-A0A852WPP6-F1
#
_cell.length_a   1.000
_cell.length_b   1.000
_cell.length_c   1.000
_cell.angle_alpha   90.00
_cell.angle_beta   90.00
_cell.angle_gamma   90.00
#
_symmetry.space_group_name_H-M   'P 1'
#
loop_
_entity.id
_entity.type
_entity.pdbx_description
1 polymer ?
#
loop_
_entity_poly.entity_id
_entity_poly.type
_entity_poly.pdbx_seq_one_letter_code
_entity_poly.pdbx_strand_id
1 'polypeptide(L)'
;MQINGLPAHVLLVHAVVVLLPLTSLAAVLVSAWPAAQRKLTFLVPLGAVIGAAVVPITTRAGNDLAARLGNPPFIKAHQDYGDKVLPWAVALAVTTLVQWLYLRQGSATVVRVVLGLLVVGSAVGTGTIVVLTGDSGAHAVWGNR
;
A
#
# COMPACT_ATOMS: atom_id res chain seq x y z
N MET A 1 -20.33 -5.09 3.16
CA MET A 1 -20.47 -3.62 3.24
C MET A 1 -20.95 -3.09 1.90
N GLN A 2 -21.90 -2.16 1.89
CA GLN A 2 -22.40 -1.49 0.68
C GLN A 2 -22.44 0.03 0.90
N ILE A 3 -22.28 0.79 -0.18
CA ILE A 3 -22.44 2.25 -0.22
C ILE A 3 -23.37 2.56 -1.40
N ASN A 4 -24.50 3.21 -1.13
CA ASN A 4 -25.50 3.54 -2.16
C ASN A 4 -25.92 2.32 -3.01
N GLY A 5 -26.06 1.15 -2.38
CA GLY A 5 -26.45 -0.10 -3.05
C GLY A 5 -25.31 -0.85 -3.78
N LEU A 6 -24.12 -0.26 -3.89
CA LEU A 6 -22.96 -0.88 -4.54
C LEU A 6 -22.00 -1.52 -3.51
N PRO A 7 -21.27 -2.60 -3.87
CA PRO A 7 -20.24 -3.15 -2.99
C PRO A 7 -19.19 -2.11 -2.62
N ALA A 8 -19.00 -1.87 -1.32
CA ALA A 8 -18.09 -0.82 -0.84
C ALA A 8 -16.64 -1.06 -1.29
N HIS A 9 -16.25 -2.33 -1.48
CA HIS A 9 -14.92 -2.73 -1.94
C HIS A 9 -14.52 -2.05 -3.25
N VAL A 10 -15.43 -1.95 -4.23
CA VAL A 10 -15.16 -1.36 -5.56
C VAL A 10 -14.86 0.14 -5.46
N LEU A 11 -15.39 0.83 -4.46
CA LEU A 11 -15.08 2.24 -4.22
C LEU A 11 -13.78 2.38 -3.44
N LEU A 12 -13.64 1.62 -2.35
CA LEU A 12 -12.49 1.70 -1.45
C LEU A 12 -11.17 1.25 -2.10
N VAL A 13 -11.22 0.31 -3.04
CA VAL A 13 -10.03 -0.17 -3.75
C VAL A 13 -9.32 0.94 -4.50
N HIS A 14 -10.04 1.95 -5.03
CA HIS A 14 -9.44 3.11 -5.71
C HIS A 14 -8.51 3.89 -4.79
N ALA A 15 -8.87 4.03 -3.51
CA ALA A 15 -8.00 4.66 -2.54
C ALA A 15 -6.70 3.85 -2.36
N VAL A 16 -6.78 2.53 -2.26
CA VAL A 16 -5.61 1.65 -2.07
C VAL A 16 -4.71 1.63 -3.31
N VAL A 17 -5.27 1.38 -4.49
CA VAL A 17 -4.51 1.19 -5.74
C VAL A 17 -3.91 2.49 -6.29
N VAL A 18 -4.40 3.65 -5.86
CA VAL A 18 -3.80 4.94 -6.20
C VAL A 18 -2.82 5.40 -5.12
N LEU A 19 -3.26 5.43 -3.85
CA LEU A 19 -2.48 6.01 -2.78
C LEU A 19 -1.20 5.22 -2.50
N LEU A 20 -1.26 3.89 -2.41
CA LEU A 20 -0.07 3.09 -2.07
C LEU A 20 1.00 3.16 -3.17
N PRO A 21 0.70 2.95 -4.48
CA PRO A 21 1.72 3.09 -5.51
C PRO A 21 2.31 4.50 -5.62
N LEU A 22 1.48 5.54 -5.52
CA LEU A 22 1.99 6.93 -5.50
C LEU A 22 2.88 7.19 -4.29
N THR A 23 2.50 6.69 -3.12
CA THR A 23 3.30 6.81 -1.90
C THR A 23 4.60 6.03 -2.00
N SER A 24 4.59 4.82 -2.57
CA SER A 24 5.80 4.02 -2.82
C SER A 24 6.77 4.75 -3.75
N LEU A 25 6.28 5.29 -4.86
CA LEU A 25 7.12 6.08 -5.78
C LEU A 25 7.68 7.33 -5.09
N ALA A 26 6.82 8.08 -4.38
CA ALA A 26 7.24 9.25 -3.63
C ALA A 26 8.30 8.88 -2.58
N ALA A 27 8.12 7.78 -1.84
CA ALA A 27 9.07 7.31 -0.84
C ALA A 27 10.46 7.00 -1.44
N VAL A 28 10.50 6.36 -2.61
CA VAL A 28 11.76 6.10 -3.33
C VAL A 28 12.45 7.40 -3.75
N LEU A 29 11.71 8.31 -4.41
CA LEU A 29 12.23 9.60 -4.87
C LEU A 29 12.78 10.44 -3.71
N VAL A 30 12.02 10.46 -2.63
CA VAL A 30 12.31 11.23 -1.43
C VAL A 30 13.49 10.63 -0.65
N SER A 31 13.64 9.32 -0.65
CA SER A 31 14.80 8.64 -0.08
C SER A 31 16.09 8.88 -0.89
N ALA A 32 15.99 9.08 -2.21
CA ALA A 32 17.10 9.46 -3.07
C ALA A 32 17.46 10.96 -2.97
N TRP A 33 16.52 11.80 -2.51
CA TRP A 33 16.72 13.25 -2.40
C TRP A 33 16.47 13.78 -0.97
N PRO A 34 17.37 13.54 0.00
CA PRO A 34 17.18 13.91 1.40
C PRO A 34 16.97 15.41 1.66
N ALA A 35 17.53 16.27 0.80
CA ALA A 35 17.33 17.72 0.89
C ALA A 35 15.86 18.13 0.68
N ALA A 36 15.13 17.42 -0.20
CA ALA A 36 13.70 17.61 -0.40
C ALA A 36 12.90 17.13 0.83
N GLN A 37 13.29 16.00 1.44
CA GLN A 37 12.65 15.49 2.68
C GLN A 37 12.61 16.50 3.80
N ARG A 38 13.73 17.20 4.02
CA ARG A 38 13.85 18.19 5.10
C ARG A 38 12.93 19.39 4.88
N LYS A 39 12.65 19.75 3.63
CA LYS A 39 11.86 20.94 3.29
C LYS A 39 10.37 20.65 3.07
N LEU A 40 10.00 19.46 2.60
CA LEU A 40 8.71 19.34 1.92
C LEU A 40 7.70 18.32 2.41
N THR A 41 8.01 17.22 3.11
CA THR A 41 6.98 16.16 3.06
C THR A 41 6.89 15.20 4.24
N PHE A 42 6.12 15.63 5.25
CA PHE A 42 5.36 14.70 6.10
C PHE A 42 4.30 13.92 5.29
N LEU A 43 4.03 14.32 4.04
CA LEU A 43 3.03 13.70 3.16
C LEU A 43 3.35 12.24 2.82
N VAL A 44 4.63 11.85 2.70
CA VAL A 44 4.99 10.45 2.41
C VAL A 44 4.62 9.53 3.58
N PRO A 45 5.12 9.75 4.81
CA PRO A 45 4.70 8.91 5.94
C PRO A 45 3.21 9.05 6.23
N LEU A 46 2.60 10.22 6.03
CA LEU A 46 1.15 10.39 6.15
C LEU A 46 0.38 9.50 5.15
N GLY A 47 0.75 9.55 3.87
CA GLY A 47 0.14 8.74 2.82
C GLY A 47 0.30 7.24 3.08
N ALA A 48 1.46 6.82 3.60
CA ALA A 48 1.72 5.44 3.96
C ALA A 48 0.86 4.98 5.15
N VAL A 49 0.72 5.82 6.18
CA VAL A 49 -0.14 5.56 7.35
C VAL A 49 -1.62 5.50 6.94
N ILE A 50 -2.09 6.45 6.14
CA ILE A 50 -3.46 6.44 5.62
C ILE A 50 -3.68 5.19 4.76
N GLY A 51 -2.75 4.86 3.87
CA GLY A 51 -2.80 3.66 3.05
C GLY A 51 -2.92 2.39 3.91
N ALA A 52 -2.04 2.23 4.92
CA ALA A 52 -2.08 1.12 5.85
C ALA A 52 -3.41 1.03 6.64
N ALA A 53 -4.00 2.18 6.99
CA ALA A 53 -5.29 2.23 7.69
C ALA A 53 -6.49 1.89 6.78
N VAL A 54 -6.44 2.27 5.50
CA VAL A 54 -7.52 2.01 4.52
C VAL A 54 -7.53 0.56 4.04
N VAL A 55 -6.38 -0.10 3.97
CA VAL A 55 -6.28 -1.53 3.56
C VAL A 55 -7.23 -2.44 4.33
N PRO A 56 -7.24 -2.52 5.69
CA PRO A 56 -8.11 -3.45 6.40
C PRO A 56 -9.60 -3.14 6.21
N ILE A 57 -9.97 -1.87 6.01
CA ILE A 57 -11.35 -1.46 5.69
C ILE A 57 -11.75 -2.03 4.31
N THR A 58 -10.85 -1.90 3.34
CA THR A 58 -11.03 -2.39 1.97
C THR A 58 -11.09 -3.92 1.90
N THR A 59 -10.21 -4.61 2.64
CA THR A 59 -10.19 -6.08 2.74
C THR A 59 -11.46 -6.61 3.38
N ARG A 60 -11.96 -6.02 4.48
CA ARG A 60 -13.24 -6.40 5.09
C ARG A 60 -14.40 -6.21 4.11
N ALA A 61 -14.44 -5.09 3.39
CA ALA A 61 -15.46 -4.86 2.37
C ALA A 61 -15.38 -5.90 1.24
N GLY A 62 -14.19 -6.35 0.86
CA GLY A 62 -13.96 -7.40 -0.14
C GLY A 62 -14.41 -8.77 0.34
N ASN A 63 -14.09 -9.14 1.58
CA ASN A 63 -14.51 -10.40 2.19
C ASN A 63 -16.03 -10.48 2.35
N ASP A 64 -16.69 -9.37 2.69
CA ASP A 64 -18.15 -9.30 2.70
C ASP A 64 -18.77 -9.54 1.31
N LEU A 65 -18.12 -9.05 0.25
CA LEU A 65 -18.56 -9.28 -1.12
C LEU A 65 -18.34 -10.75 -1.51
N ALA A 66 -17.16 -11.29 -1.22
CA ALA A 66 -16.82 -12.70 -1.45
C ALA A 66 -17.83 -13.65 -0.77
N ALA A 67 -18.16 -13.38 0.50
CA ALA A 67 -19.13 -14.17 1.25
C ALA A 67 -20.53 -14.15 0.61
N ARG A 68 -20.99 -12.99 0.12
CA ARG A 68 -22.27 -12.86 -0.60
C ARG A 68 -22.31 -13.61 -1.92
N LEU A 69 -21.15 -13.76 -2.57
CA LEU A 69 -21.00 -14.53 -3.81
C LEU A 69 -20.76 -16.03 -3.56
N GLY A 70 -20.76 -16.49 -2.30
CA GLY A 70 -20.50 -17.89 -1.96
C GLY A 70 -19.02 -18.28 -2.00
N ASN A 71 -18.09 -17.33 -1.85
CA ASN A 71 -16.63 -17.53 -1.87
C ASN A 71 -16.14 -18.35 -3.08
N PRO A 72 -16.36 -17.86 -4.31
CA PRO A 72 -16.05 -18.64 -5.49
C PRO A 72 -14.53 -18.91 -5.62
N PRO A 73 -14.10 -20.08 -6.12
CA PRO A 73 -12.67 -20.42 -6.17
C PRO A 73 -11.81 -19.45 -6.98
N PHE A 74 -12.37 -18.82 -8.02
CA PHE A 74 -11.62 -17.97 -8.94
C PHE A 74 -11.13 -16.65 -8.31
N ILE A 75 -11.67 -16.21 -7.16
CA ILE A 75 -11.17 -15.02 -6.44
C ILE A 75 -10.07 -15.33 -5.42
N LYS A 76 -9.74 -16.62 -5.21
CA LYS A 76 -8.82 -17.04 -4.15
C LYS A 76 -7.44 -16.40 -4.29
N ALA A 77 -6.91 -16.33 -5.51
CA ALA A 77 -5.62 -15.68 -5.77
C ALA A 77 -5.64 -14.19 -5.41
N HIS A 78 -6.73 -13.48 -5.75
CA HIS A 78 -6.91 -12.07 -5.40
C HIS A 78 -6.97 -11.87 -3.88
N GLN A 79 -7.68 -12.72 -3.16
CA GLN A 79 -7.73 -12.69 -1.70
C GLN A 79 -6.35 -12.94 -1.08
N ASP A 80 -5.62 -13.96 -1.56
CA ASP A 80 -4.30 -14.33 -1.03
C ASP A 80 -3.24 -13.25 -1.25
N TYR A 81 -3.30 -12.50 -2.35
CA TYR A 81 -2.46 -11.33 -2.54
C TYR A 81 -2.96 -10.13 -1.73
N GLY A 82 -4.27 -9.90 -1.68
CA GLY A 82 -4.90 -8.83 -0.90
C GLY A 82 -4.54 -8.86 0.59
N ASP A 83 -4.49 -10.05 1.19
CA ASP A 83 -4.10 -10.24 2.59
C ASP A 83 -2.64 -9.84 2.87
N LYS A 84 -1.78 -9.90 1.85
CA LYS A 84 -0.37 -9.50 1.94
C LYS A 84 -0.17 -8.00 1.76
N VAL A 85 -1.17 -7.24 1.29
CA VAL A 85 -1.04 -5.78 1.11
C VAL A 85 -0.82 -5.08 2.45
N LEU A 86 -1.52 -5.47 3.50
CA LEU A 86 -1.42 -4.85 4.82
C LEU A 86 -0.01 -4.90 5.42
N PRO A 87 0.65 -6.07 5.55
CA PRO A 87 1.99 -6.11 6.13
C PRO A 87 3.01 -5.27 5.35
N TRP A 88 2.91 -5.23 4.02
CA TRP A 88 3.78 -4.37 3.20
C TRP A 88 3.48 -2.88 3.39
N ALA A 89 2.20 -2.49 3.43
CA ALA A 89 1.79 -1.10 3.69
C ALA A 89 2.24 -0.63 5.09
N VAL A 90 2.16 -1.50 6.10
CA VAL A 90 2.67 -1.22 7.45
C VAL A 90 4.20 -1.06 7.43
N ALA A 91 4.93 -1.94 6.73
CA ALA A 91 6.37 -1.81 6.58
C ALA A 91 6.75 -0.48 5.93
N LEU A 92 6.02 -0.06 4.88
CA LEU A 92 6.21 1.24 4.24
C LEU A 92 5.93 2.40 5.20
N ALA A 93 4.83 2.34 5.96
CA ALA A 93 4.49 3.36 6.94
C ALA A 93 5.55 3.51 8.04
N VAL A 94 6.00 2.40 8.63
CA VAL A 94 7.01 2.41 9.68
C VAL A 94 8.35 2.91 9.15
N THR A 95 8.83 2.37 8.03
CA THR A 95 10.15 2.74 7.47
C THR A 95 10.21 4.21 7.06
N THR A 96 9.16 4.73 6.41
CA THR A 96 9.09 6.14 6.01
C THR A 96 8.94 7.09 7.21
N LEU A 97 8.18 6.70 8.23
CA LEU A 97 8.02 7.48 9.46
C LEU A 97 9.35 7.56 10.23
N VAL A 98 10.04 6.44 10.40
CA VAL A 98 11.36 6.39 11.07
C VAL A 98 12.39 7.22 10.30
N GLN A 99 12.44 7.09 8.97
CA GLN A 99 13.32 7.90 8.13
C GLN A 99 13.05 9.40 8.31
N TRP A 100 11.78 9.81 8.28
CA TRP A 100 11.38 11.22 8.43
C TRP A 100 11.74 11.79 9.80
N LEU A 101 11.48 11.06 10.88
CA LEU A 101 11.84 11.48 12.24
C LEU A 101 13.36 11.56 12.42
N TYR A 102 14.10 10.61 11.87
CA TYR A 102 15.55 10.53 12.01
C TYR A 102 16.29 11.61 11.22
N LEU A 103 15.83 11.95 10.01
CA LEU A 103 16.44 12.99 9.18
C LEU A 103 16.34 14.40 9.79
N ARG A 104 15.45 14.61 10.76
CA ARG A 104 15.27 15.88 11.49
C ARG A 104 16.32 16.13 12.58
N GLN A 105 16.93 15.08 13.12
CA GLN A 105 17.79 15.18 14.32
C GLN A 105 19.29 15.38 14.01
N GLY A 106 19.67 15.43 12.72
CA GLY A 106 21.06 15.23 12.31
C GLY A 106 21.40 13.73 12.37
N SER A 107 22.12 13.20 11.38
CA SER A 107 22.28 11.75 11.25
C SER A 107 23.63 11.33 10.73
N ALA A 108 24.09 10.18 11.21
CA ALA A 108 25.19 9.43 10.62
C ALA A 108 24.83 8.89 9.23
N THR A 109 25.78 8.94 8.30
CA THR A 109 25.59 8.51 6.90
C THR A 109 25.15 7.04 6.79
N VAL A 110 25.74 6.15 7.60
CA VAL A 110 25.42 4.71 7.58
C VAL A 110 23.94 4.46 7.88
N VAL A 111 23.41 5.08 8.94
CA VAL A 111 22.00 4.90 9.32
C VAL A 111 21.05 5.44 8.24
N ARG A 112 21.42 6.54 7.57
CA ARG A 112 20.64 7.06 6.44
C ARG A 112 20.58 6.06 5.27
N VAL A 113 21.70 5.44 4.93
CA VAL A 113 21.76 4.44 3.85
C VAL A 113 20.90 3.23 4.20
N VAL A 114 21.03 2.69 5.42
CA VAL A 114 20.23 1.55 5.87
C VAL A 114 18.72 1.87 5.83
N LEU A 115 18.31 3.00 6.38
CA LEU A 115 16.91 3.43 6.34
C LEU A 115 16.40 3.62 4.90
N GLY A 116 17.23 4.17 4.02
CA GLY A 116 16.89 4.31 2.61
C GLY A 116 16.66 2.97 1.92
N LEU A 117 17.52 1.98 2.17
CA LEU A 117 17.35 0.62 1.64
C LEU A 117 16.07 -0.04 2.18
N LEU A 118 15.75 0.14 3.47
CA LEU A 118 14.52 -0.38 4.07
C LEU A 118 13.27 0.26 3.47
N VAL A 119 13.28 1.58 3.24
CA VAL A 119 12.19 2.30 2.56
C VAL A 119 12.03 1.83 1.12
N VAL A 120 13.13 1.67 0.38
CA VAL A 120 13.07 1.19 -1.01
C VAL A 120 12.54 -0.25 -1.05
N GLY A 121 13.01 -1.13 -0.18
CA GLY A 121 12.54 -2.51 -0.09
C GLY A 121 11.04 -2.61 0.24
N SER A 122 10.56 -1.84 1.22
CA SER A 122 9.14 -1.79 1.58
C SER A 122 8.28 -1.17 0.48
N ALA A 123 8.78 -0.15 -0.22
CA ALA A 123 8.10 0.48 -1.34
C ALA A 123 7.95 -0.48 -2.53
N VAL A 124 9.01 -1.19 -2.91
CA VAL A 124 8.99 -2.20 -3.98
C VAL A 124 8.07 -3.36 -3.63
N GLY A 125 8.12 -3.85 -2.38
CA GLY A 125 7.22 -4.90 -1.91
C GLY A 125 5.75 -4.46 -1.96
N THR A 126 5.45 -3.24 -1.51
CA THR A 126 4.11 -2.63 -1.57
C THR A 126 3.61 -2.50 -3.01
N GLY A 127 4.44 -1.94 -3.91
CA GLY A 127 4.07 -1.78 -5.32
C GLY A 127 3.80 -3.14 -5.99
N THR A 128 4.71 -4.10 -5.79
CA THR A 128 4.57 -5.46 -6.33
C THR A 128 3.28 -6.13 -5.86
N ILE A 129 3.00 -6.13 -4.55
CA ILE A 129 1.83 -6.82 -4.04
C ILE A 129 0.51 -6.16 -4.48
N VAL A 130 0.48 -4.83 -4.58
CA VAL A 130 -0.69 -4.11 -5.11
C VAL A 130 -0.92 -4.48 -6.58
N VAL A 131 0.14 -4.55 -7.40
CA VAL A 131 0.03 -4.97 -8.81
C VAL A 131 -0.48 -6.40 -8.93
N LEU A 132 0.10 -7.36 -8.19
CA LEU A 132 -0.35 -8.77 -8.20
C LEU A 132 -1.80 -8.93 -7.73
N THR A 133 -2.21 -8.13 -6.74
CA THR A 133 -3.59 -8.10 -6.25
C THR A 133 -4.53 -7.55 -7.33
N GLY A 134 -4.15 -6.47 -8.01
CA GLY A 134 -4.92 -5.88 -9.10
C GLY A 134 -5.04 -6.81 -10.31
N ASP A 135 -3.93 -7.42 -10.74
CA ASP A 135 -3.86 -8.33 -11.88
C ASP A 135 -4.73 -9.58 -11.66
N SER A 136 -4.58 -10.25 -10.52
CA SER A 136 -5.43 -11.40 -10.15
C SER A 136 -6.91 -11.02 -10.02
N GLY A 137 -7.21 -9.79 -9.56
CA GLY A 137 -8.57 -9.26 -9.55
C GLY A 137 -9.13 -9.01 -10.96
N ALA A 138 -8.31 -8.50 -11.87
CA ALA A 138 -8.67 -8.32 -13.27
C ALA A 138 -8.93 -9.68 -13.95
N HIS A 139 -8.08 -10.68 -13.73
CA HIS A 139 -8.29 -12.04 -14.20
C HIS A 139 -9.56 -12.69 -13.63
N ALA A 140 -9.88 -12.44 -12.35
CA ALA A 140 -11.10 -12.95 -11.73
C ALA A 140 -12.39 -12.43 -12.41
N VAL A 141 -12.38 -11.20 -12.93
CA VAL A 141 -13.54 -10.57 -13.58
C VAL A 141 -13.54 -10.76 -15.10
N TRP A 142 -12.38 -10.71 -15.74
CA TRP A 142 -12.24 -10.60 -17.20
C TRP A 142 -11.44 -11.74 -17.85
N GLY A 143 -10.79 -12.61 -17.07
CA GLY A 143 -9.82 -13.59 -17.56
C GLY A 143 -10.40 -14.84 -18.24
N ASN A 144 -11.72 -15.04 -18.15
CA ASN A 144 -12.43 -16.16 -18.80
C ASN A 144 -13.36 -15.68 -19.92
N ARG A 145 -12.83 -14.84 -20.82
CA ARG A 145 -13.43 -14.60 -22.13
C ARG A 145 -12.65 -15.36 -23.20
#